data_AF-A0AAW3WIJ9-F1
#
_entry.id   AF-A0AAW3WIJ9-F1
#
_cell.length_a   1.000
_cell.length_b   1.000
_cell.length_c   1.000
_cell.angle_alpha   90.00
_cell.angle_beta   90.00
_cell.angle_gamma   90.00
#
_symmetry.space_group_name_H-M   'P 1'
#
loop_
_entity.id
_entity.type
_entity.pdbx_description
1 polymer ?
#
loop_
_entity_poly.entity_id
_entity_poly.type
_entity_poly.pdbx_seq_one_letter_code
_entity_poly.pdbx_strand_id
1 'polypeptide(L)'
;MYVFGVNTPAEFILKVGDFYMKGLAEKIQCPTLIVDSENDKLLRDQARQLHGELTCHKDFILFTAEEGAEFHCQAGAKLIANERIFSWIEKILKGI
;
A
#
# COMPACT_ATOMS: atom_id res chain seq x y z
N MET A 1 -0.44 16.93 15.35
CA MET A 1 -1.38 17.30 16.43
C MET A 1 -2.77 17.65 15.88
N TYR A 2 -2.94 18.73 15.08
CA TYR A 2 -4.25 19.13 14.52
C TYR A 2 -5.05 17.99 13.84
N VAL A 3 -4.46 17.31 12.84
CA VAL A 3 -5.11 16.19 12.12
C VAL A 3 -5.44 15.00 13.04
N PHE A 4 -4.62 14.78 14.06
CA PHE A 4 -4.78 13.68 15.01
C PHE A 4 -5.73 14.03 16.18
N GLY A 5 -6.21 15.28 16.27
CA GLY A 5 -7.13 15.73 17.32
C GLY A 5 -6.55 15.71 18.74
N VAL A 6 -5.23 15.84 18.88
CA VAL A 6 -4.51 15.78 20.17
C VAL A 6 -3.83 17.11 20.50
N ASN A 7 -3.59 17.36 21.79
CA ASN A 7 -3.12 18.64 22.30
C ASN A 7 -1.62 18.66 22.60
N THR A 8 -0.97 17.50 22.72
CA THR A 8 0.46 17.42 23.05
C THR A 8 1.26 16.53 22.09
N PRO A 9 2.59 16.75 21.97
CA PRO A 9 3.46 15.86 21.20
C PRO A 9 3.47 14.42 21.72
N ALA A 10 3.39 14.22 23.04
CA ALA A 10 3.35 12.88 23.63
C ALA A 10 2.08 12.12 23.24
N GLU A 11 0.92 12.78 23.31
CA GLU A 11 -0.35 12.20 22.83
C GLU A 11 -0.28 11.87 21.34
N PHE A 12 0.38 12.71 20.53
CA PHE A 12 0.57 12.43 19.11
C PHE A 12 1.36 11.15 18.87
N ILE A 13 2.49 10.95 19.56
CA ILE A 13 3.29 9.73 19.42
C ILE A 13 2.48 8.49 19.84
N LEU A 14 1.73 8.58 20.93
CA LEU A 14 0.84 7.49 21.37
C LEU A 14 -0.24 7.20 20.32
N LYS A 15 -0.84 8.24 19.72
CA LYS A 15 -1.91 8.12 18.73
C LYS A 15 -1.45 7.51 17.41
N VAL A 16 -0.19 7.68 17.03
CA VAL A 16 0.39 7.02 15.83
C VAL A 16 0.31 5.49 15.95
N GLY A 17 0.36 4.95 17.17
CA GLY A 17 0.22 3.51 17.42
C GLY A 17 -1.11 2.91 16.92
N ASP A 18 -2.19 3.72 16.86
CA ASP A 18 -3.50 3.28 16.35
C ASP A 18 -3.48 2.92 14.86
N PHE A 19 -2.44 3.35 14.12
CA PHE A 19 -2.28 3.11 12.68
C PHE A 19 -1.33 1.97 12.36
N TYR A 20 -0.93 1.18 13.36
CA TYR A 20 -0.05 0.05 13.17
C TYR A 20 -0.85 -1.18 12.72
N MET A 21 -0.45 -1.77 11.58
CA MET A 21 -1.20 -2.87 10.94
C MET A 21 -0.89 -4.27 11.49
N LYS A 22 0.15 -4.41 12.31
CA LYS A 22 0.56 -5.70 12.87
C LYS A 22 -0.56 -6.31 13.72
N GLY A 23 -0.96 -7.54 13.41
CA GLY A 23 -2.07 -8.22 14.08
C GLY A 23 -3.47 -7.80 13.59
N LEU A 24 -3.53 -6.92 12.59
CA LEU A 24 -4.75 -6.48 11.91
C LEU A 24 -4.76 -6.87 10.44
N ALA A 25 -3.60 -6.94 9.79
CA ALA A 25 -3.47 -7.31 8.38
C ALA A 25 -4.13 -8.67 8.07
N GLU A 26 -4.01 -9.66 8.97
CA GLU A 26 -4.62 -10.98 8.80
C GLU A 26 -6.16 -10.97 8.86
N LYS A 27 -6.77 -9.87 9.32
CA LYS A 27 -8.22 -9.69 9.39
C LYS A 27 -8.82 -9.18 8.09
N ILE A 28 -8.00 -8.80 7.11
CA ILE A 28 -8.47 -8.38 5.79
C ILE A 28 -8.99 -9.61 5.04
N GLN A 29 -10.25 -9.58 4.61
CA GLN A 29 -10.94 -10.73 4.00
C GLN A 29 -11.26 -10.57 2.51
N CYS A 30 -10.99 -9.40 1.91
CA CYS A 30 -11.24 -9.15 0.50
C CYS A 30 -9.96 -9.31 -0.35
N PRO A 31 -10.10 -9.62 -1.65
CA PRO A 31 -9.01 -9.51 -2.61
C PRO A 31 -8.25 -8.19 -2.45
N THR A 32 -6.93 -8.27 -2.29
CA THR A 32 -6.11 -7.09 -2.01
C THR A 32 -4.91 -7.04 -2.95
N LEU A 33 -4.77 -5.93 -3.68
CA LEU A 33 -3.57 -5.63 -4.45
C LEU A 33 -2.65 -4.75 -3.62
N ILE A 34 -1.41 -5.19 -3.43
CA ILE A 34 -0.34 -4.36 -2.88
C ILE A 34 0.52 -3.83 -4.03
N VAL A 35 0.75 -2.53 -4.03
CA VAL A 35 1.57 -1.84 -5.04
C VAL A 35 2.75 -1.19 -4.36
N ASP A 36 3.94 -1.34 -4.95
CA ASP A 36 5.18 -0.73 -4.49
C ASP A 36 6.00 -0.23 -5.69
N SER A 37 6.98 0.64 -5.44
CA SER A 37 7.87 1.19 -6.47
C SER A 37 9.33 1.17 -6.01
N GLU A 38 10.25 0.80 -6.91
CA GLU A 38 11.67 0.57 -6.57
C GLU A 38 12.38 1.73 -5.85
N ASN A 39 12.05 2.98 -6.19
CA ASN A 39 12.64 4.18 -5.62
C ASN A 39 11.69 4.96 -4.71
N ASP A 40 10.60 4.33 -4.23
CA ASP A 40 9.78 4.91 -3.17
C ASP A 40 10.48 4.78 -1.81
N LYS A 41 10.90 5.93 -1.28
CA LYS A 41 11.63 6.01 -0.01
C LYS A 41 10.74 6.33 1.19
N LEU A 42 9.44 6.57 1.00
CA LEU A 42 8.58 7.01 2.09
C LEU A 42 8.24 5.88 3.06
N LEU A 43 8.02 4.67 2.55
CA LEU A 43 7.53 3.52 3.33
C LEU A 43 8.32 2.24 3.01
N ARG A 44 9.64 2.37 2.95
CA ARG A 44 10.56 1.30 2.57
C ARG A 44 10.24 -0.02 3.29
N ASP A 45 10.15 -1.10 2.52
CA ASP A 45 9.87 -2.49 2.92
C ASP A 45 8.47 -2.77 3.49
N GLN A 46 7.66 -1.75 3.83
CA GLN A 46 6.35 -1.96 4.46
C GLN A 46 5.36 -2.67 3.53
N ALA A 47 5.40 -2.40 2.22
CA ALA A 47 4.52 -3.06 1.25
C ALA A 47 4.73 -4.59 1.23
N ARG A 48 5.99 -5.04 1.23
CA ARG A 48 6.32 -6.47 1.28
C ARG A 48 5.93 -7.10 2.61
N GLN A 49 6.12 -6.40 3.73
CA GLN A 49 5.70 -6.88 5.04
C GLN A 49 4.18 -7.08 5.09
N LEU A 50 3.40 -6.06 4.70
CA LEU A 50 1.94 -6.13 4.65
C LEU A 50 1.47 -7.26 3.72
N HIS A 51 2.04 -7.36 2.52
CA HIS A 51 1.73 -8.47 1.61
C HIS A 51 2.01 -9.83 2.25
N GLY A 52 3.09 -9.98 3.03
CA GLY A 52 3.40 -11.19 3.78
C GLY A 52 2.35 -11.56 4.82
N GLU A 53 1.81 -10.57 5.54
CA GLU A 53 0.85 -10.76 6.65
C GLU A 53 -0.59 -11.05 6.18
N LEU A 54 -0.97 -10.64 4.96
CA LEU A 54 -2.31 -10.91 4.41
C LEU A 54 -2.60 -12.43 4.29
N THR A 55 -3.83 -12.84 4.63
CA THR A 55 -4.28 -14.25 4.53
C THR A 55 -5.34 -14.48 3.44
N CYS A 56 -5.87 -13.39 2.85
CA CYS A 56 -6.81 -13.41 1.75
C CYS A 56 -6.13 -13.62 0.38
N HIS A 57 -6.93 -13.66 -0.69
CA HIS A 57 -6.39 -13.55 -2.05
C HIS A 57 -5.64 -12.22 -2.20
N LYS A 58 -4.39 -12.30 -2.62
CA LYS A 58 -3.48 -11.16 -2.67
C LYS A 58 -2.58 -11.24 -3.88
N ASP A 59 -2.30 -10.08 -4.45
CA ASP A 59 -1.32 -9.90 -5.51
C ASP A 59 -0.37 -8.75 -5.15
N PHE A 60 0.81 -8.74 -5.77
CA PHE A 60 1.82 -7.72 -5.57
C PHE A 60 2.33 -7.21 -6.92
N ILE A 61 2.38 -5.89 -7.09
CA ILE A 61 3.01 -5.25 -8.26
C ILE A 61 4.15 -4.36 -7.78
N LEU A 62 5.33 -4.57 -8.36
CA LEU A 62 6.47 -3.67 -8.22
C LEU A 62 6.62 -2.86 -9.50
N PHE A 63 6.58 -1.54 -9.39
CA PHE A 63 6.92 -0.63 -10.48
C PHE A 63 8.40 -0.29 -10.47
N THR A 64 9.03 -0.37 -11.64
CA THR A 64 10.50 -0.31 -11.75
C THR A 64 10.97 0.96 -12.43
N ALA A 65 12.27 1.24 -12.30
CA ALA A 65 12.90 2.36 -12.98
C ALA A 65 12.96 2.16 -14.51
N GLU A 66 13.00 0.91 -14.97
CA GLU A 66 12.93 0.57 -16.40
C GLU A 66 11.59 1.03 -17.02
N GLU A 67 10.52 1.03 -16.23
CA GLU A 67 9.18 1.47 -16.63
C GLU A 67 8.97 2.98 -16.44
N GLY A 68 9.94 3.70 -15.85
CA GLY A 68 9.80 5.10 -15.44
C GLY A 68 8.74 5.32 -14.35
N ALA A 69 8.40 4.26 -13.60
CA ALA A 69 7.30 4.21 -12.64
C ALA A 69 7.77 4.03 -11.18
N GLU A 70 9.06 4.23 -10.94
CA GLU A 70 9.77 3.89 -9.71
C GLU A 70 9.53 4.84 -8.53
N PHE A 71 8.92 6.00 -8.75
CA PHE A 71 8.71 7.00 -7.71
C PHE A 71 7.40 6.81 -6.95
N HIS A 72 7.30 7.46 -5.79
CA HIS A 72 6.13 7.39 -4.92
C HIS A 72 4.81 7.57 -5.69
N CYS A 73 3.88 6.64 -5.47
CA CYS A 73 2.61 6.57 -6.20
C CYS A 73 2.77 6.53 -7.73
N GLN A 74 3.87 5.99 -8.26
CA GLN A 74 4.20 5.95 -9.68
C GLN A 74 4.18 7.36 -10.32
N ALA A 75 4.70 8.36 -9.60
CA ALA A 75 4.84 9.71 -10.13
C ALA A 75 5.71 9.69 -11.41
N GLY A 76 5.17 10.22 -12.52
CA GLY A 76 5.81 10.17 -13.84
C GLY A 76 5.24 9.12 -14.80
N ALA A 77 4.60 8.05 -14.29
CA ALA A 77 4.09 6.95 -15.11
C ALA A 77 2.67 6.50 -14.69
N LYS A 78 1.80 7.45 -14.36
CA LYS A 78 0.41 7.19 -13.95
C LYS A 78 -0.39 6.37 -14.96
N LEU A 79 -0.11 6.50 -16.26
CA LEU A 79 -0.85 5.78 -17.29
C LEU A 79 -0.62 4.26 -17.18
N ILE A 80 0.64 3.83 -17.08
CA ILE A 80 1.00 2.41 -16.90
C ILE A 80 0.52 1.91 -15.55
N ALA A 81 0.66 2.73 -14.50
CA ALA A 81 0.20 2.37 -13.17
C ALA A 81 -1.31 2.10 -13.14
N ASN A 82 -2.09 3.01 -13.71
CA ASN A 82 -3.52 2.89 -13.79
C ASN A 82 -3.94 1.70 -14.65
N GLU A 83 -3.31 1.47 -15.80
CA GLU A 83 -3.61 0.31 -16.64
C GLU A 83 -3.51 -0.99 -15.83
N ARG A 84 -2.38 -1.24 -15.17
CA ARG A 84 -2.18 -2.47 -14.39
C ARG A 84 -3.14 -2.60 -13.21
N ILE A 85 -3.37 -1.51 -12.49
CA ILE A 85 -4.28 -1.51 -11.33
C ILE A 85 -5.71 -1.78 -11.80
N PHE A 86 -6.18 -1.11 -12.85
CA PHE A 86 -7.53 -1.31 -13.36
C PHE A 86 -7.71 -2.67 -14.02
N SER A 87 -6.71 -3.19 -14.73
CA SER A 87 -6.74 -4.56 -15.25
C SER A 87 -6.80 -5.60 -14.13
N TRP A 88 -6.11 -5.38 -13.01
CA TRP A 88 -6.24 -6.24 -11.83
C TRP A 88 -7.65 -6.16 -11.24
N ILE A 89 -8.19 -4.95 -11.04
CA ILE A 89 -9.56 -4.77 -10.53
C ILE A 89 -10.57 -5.47 -11.45
N GLU A 90 -10.44 -5.29 -12.76
CA GLU A 90 -11.30 -5.92 -13.75
C GLU A 90 -11.26 -7.45 -13.64
N LYS A 91 -10.06 -8.04 -13.50
CA LYS A 91 -9.88 -9.48 -13.31
C LYS A 91 -10.57 -9.96 -12.02
N ILE A 92 -10.41 -9.25 -10.90
CA ILE A 92 -11.05 -9.61 -9.64
C ILE A 92 -12.57 -9.51 -9.73
N LEU A 93 -13.10 -8.45 -10.34
CA LEU A 93 -14.54 -8.21 -10.45
C LEU A 93 -15.24 -9.15 -11.44
N LYS A 94 -14.55 -9.56 -12.50
CA LYS A 94 -15.05 -10.60 -13.41
C LYS A 94 -15.09 -11.99 -12.78
N GLY A 95 -14.64 -12.08 -11.52
CA GLY A 95 -14.44 -13.32 -10.82
C GLY A 95 -13.14 -13.95 -11.30
N ILE A 96 -12.39 -14.48 -10.34
CA ILE A 96 -11.67 -15.73 -10.58
C ILE A 96 -12.55 -16.67 -11.43
#